data_AF-A0A965GPZ6-F1
#
_entry.id   AF-A0A965GPZ6-F1
#
_cell.length_a   1.000
_cell.length_b   1.000
_cell.length_c   1.000
_cell.angle_alpha   90.00
_cell.angle_beta   90.00
_cell.angle_gamma   90.00
#
_symmetry.space_group_name_H-M   'P 1'
#
loop_
_entity.id
_entity.type
_entity.pdbx_description
1 polymer ?
#
loop_
_entity_poly.entity_id
_entity_poly.type
_entity_poly.pdbx_seq_one_letter_code
_entity_poly.pdbx_strand_id
1 'polypeptide(L)'
;LGHTPLFDGMGVTLGAVVAKTADFSQSGVPCRSVTVIVTDGGNNSSKKQTVNTIKAIVEDMVRAESHIILFIGLDDGFTDFRKLAAEMGIPDRWVLTPKNTRSEFRAAMRVASQSAVRASQGAAGFSQAAATGFGT
;
A
#
# COMPACT_ATOMS: atom_id res chain seq x y z
N LEU A 1 22.06 11.64 7.34
CA LEU A 1 21.20 11.16 6.24
C LEU A 1 20.55 9.88 6.70
N GLY A 2 19.22 9.78 6.61
CA GLY A 2 18.47 8.58 7.00
C GLY A 2 18.63 7.46 5.97
N HIS A 3 18.55 6.21 6.43
CA HIS A 3 18.56 5.03 5.57
C HIS A 3 17.15 4.44 5.53
N THR A 4 16.55 4.40 4.34
CA THR A 4 15.20 3.87 4.13
C THR A 4 15.29 2.66 3.19
N PRO A 5 15.25 1.43 3.74
CA PRO A 5 15.25 0.21 2.94
C PRO A 5 13.82 -0.14 2.53
N LEU A 6 13.14 0.79 1.86
CA LEU A 6 11.70 0.72 1.55
C LEU A 6 11.34 -0.59 0.84
N PHE A 7 12.12 -1.03 -0.15
CA PHE A 7 11.79 -2.24 -0.91
C PHE A 7 11.94 -3.51 -0.06
N ASP A 8 13.00 -3.60 0.74
CA ASP A 8 13.18 -4.74 1.65
C ASP A 8 12.05 -4.82 2.68
N GLY A 9 11.68 -3.67 3.27
CA GLY A 9 10.56 -3.59 4.20
C GLY A 9 9.23 -3.99 3.56
N MET A 10 8.93 -3.45 2.38
CA MET A 10 7.72 -3.82 1.63
C MET A 10 7.70 -5.30 1.26
N GLY A 11 8.81 -5.89 0.82
CA GLY A 11 8.88 -7.30 0.48
C GLY A 11 8.53 -8.21 1.66
N VAL A 12 9.04 -7.88 2.85
CA VAL A 12 8.68 -8.61 4.09
C VAL A 12 7.20 -8.45 4.42
N THR A 13 6.69 -7.21 4.42
CA THR A 13 5.29 -6.93 4.79
C THR A 13 4.30 -7.57 3.82
N LEU A 14 4.48 -7.36 2.51
CA LEU A 14 3.57 -7.90 1.50
C LEU A 14 3.64 -9.43 1.44
N GLY A 15 4.83 -10.02 1.56
CA GLY A 15 4.99 -11.47 1.64
C GLY A 15 4.24 -12.07 2.83
N ALA A 16 4.32 -11.45 4.01
CA ALA A 16 3.59 -11.89 5.20
C ALA A 16 2.07 -11.78 5.02
N VAL A 17 1.58 -10.71 4.39
CA VAL A 17 0.15 -10.54 4.09
C VAL A 17 -0.33 -11.62 3.13
N VAL A 18 0.37 -11.85 2.01
CA VAL A 18 0.03 -12.89 1.04
C VAL A 18 -0.03 -14.25 1.72
N ALA A 19 1.01 -14.64 2.44
CA ALA A 19 1.05 -15.91 3.16
C ALA A 19 -0.13 -16.05 4.12
N LYS A 20 -0.40 -15.02 4.94
CA LYS A 20 -1.48 -15.10 5.92
C LYS A 20 -2.87 -15.17 5.29
N THR A 21 -3.10 -14.44 4.20
CA THR A 21 -4.38 -14.50 3.47
C THR A 21 -4.58 -15.83 2.76
N ALA A 22 -3.50 -16.46 2.30
CA ALA A 22 -3.54 -17.80 1.72
C ALA A 22 -3.93 -18.84 2.79
N ASP A 23 -3.40 -18.76 4.01
CA ASP A 23 -3.77 -19.65 5.12
C ASP A 23 -5.27 -19.62 5.41
N PHE A 24 -5.86 -18.41 5.48
CA PHE A 24 -7.31 -18.25 5.68
C PHE A 24 -8.11 -18.84 4.52
N SER A 25 -7.69 -18.56 3.28
CA SER A 25 -8.39 -19.05 2.09
C SER A 25 -8.35 -20.58 1.99
N GLN A 26 -7.20 -21.21 2.30
CA GLN A 26 -7.06 -22.66 2.36
C GLN A 26 -7.90 -23.30 3.47
N SER A 27 -8.15 -22.57 4.55
CA SER A 27 -9.04 -22.97 5.64
C SER A 27 -10.52 -22.75 5.32
N GLY A 28 -10.86 -22.37 4.08
CA GLY A 28 -12.24 -22.11 3.65
C GLY A 28 -12.81 -20.77 4.15
N VAL A 29 -11.98 -19.88 4.69
CA VAL A 29 -12.39 -18.56 5.19
C VAL A 29 -12.09 -17.51 4.12
N PRO A 30 -13.10 -16.86 3.52
CA PRO A 30 -12.87 -15.74 2.61
C PRO A 30 -12.09 -14.63 3.31
N CYS A 31 -10.92 -14.29 2.76
CA CYS A 31 -10.04 -13.28 3.34
C CYS A 31 -9.82 -12.15 2.34
N ARG A 32 -9.83 -10.92 2.85
CA ARG A 32 -9.48 -9.70 2.11
C ARG A 32 -8.54 -8.88 2.97
N SER A 33 -7.58 -8.21 2.35
CA SER A 33 -6.62 -7.39 3.09
C SER A 33 -6.60 -5.94 2.63
N VAL A 34 -6.31 -5.06 3.57
CA VAL A 34 -5.96 -3.66 3.33
C VAL A 34 -4.59 -3.45 3.96
N THR A 35 -3.58 -3.15 3.15
CA THR A 35 -2.20 -2.90 3.61
C THR A 35 -1.89 -1.43 3.43
N VAL A 36 -1.36 -0.77 4.46
CA VAL A 36 -0.95 0.63 4.41
C VAL A 36 0.57 0.71 4.52
N ILE A 37 1.19 1.31 3.51
CA ILE A 37 2.62 1.63 3.48
C ILE A 37 2.77 3.13 3.73
N VAL A 38 3.56 3.48 4.74
CA VAL A 38 3.86 4.88 5.09
C VAL A 38 5.38 5.05 5.08
N THR A 39 5.87 6.08 4.40
CA THR A 39 7.30 6.40 4.35
C THR A 39 7.53 7.91 4.30
N ASP A 40 8.61 8.38 4.90
CA ASP A 40 9.11 9.76 4.86
C ASP A 40 10.46 9.87 4.11
N GLY A 41 10.83 8.82 3.38
CA GLY A 41 12.01 8.82 2.52
C GLY A 41 11.90 7.85 1.35
N GLY A 42 12.56 8.17 0.25
CA GLY A 42 12.74 7.27 -0.89
C GLY A 42 13.64 6.07 -0.57
N ASN A 43 13.53 5.01 -1.37
CA ASN A 43 14.37 3.83 -1.20
C ASN A 43 15.86 4.15 -1.45
N ASN A 44 16.71 4.00 -0.42
CA ASN A 44 18.14 4.30 -0.55
C ASN A 44 19.08 3.25 0.06
N SER A 45 18.54 2.24 0.76
CA SER A 45 19.37 1.27 1.48
C SER A 45 18.93 -0.20 1.34
N SER A 46 17.91 -0.51 0.52
CA SER A 46 17.53 -1.91 0.26
C SER A 46 18.64 -2.70 -0.44
N LYS A 47 18.74 -3.99 -0.07
CA LYS A 47 19.78 -4.92 -0.54
C LYS A 47 19.23 -6.22 -1.10
N LYS A 48 18.02 -6.62 -0.73
CA LYS A 48 17.43 -7.92 -1.10
C LYS A 48 16.40 -7.77 -2.20
N GLN A 49 15.57 -6.74 -2.10
CA GLN A 49 14.46 -6.47 -2.98
C GLN A 49 14.78 -5.30 -3.91
N THR A 50 14.27 -5.41 -5.13
CA THR A 50 14.33 -4.35 -6.15
C THR A 50 12.94 -3.79 -6.39
N VAL A 51 12.86 -2.62 -7.01
CA VAL A 51 11.57 -2.04 -7.42
C VAL A 51 10.77 -3.00 -8.32
N ASN A 52 11.45 -3.75 -9.21
CA ASN A 52 10.80 -4.74 -10.08
C ASN A 52 10.22 -5.91 -9.30
N THR A 53 10.91 -6.37 -8.25
CA THR A 53 10.40 -7.43 -7.39
C THR A 53 9.15 -6.98 -6.64
N ILE A 54 9.17 -5.75 -6.11
CA ILE A 54 8.00 -5.17 -5.43
C ILE A 54 6.85 -4.99 -6.40
N LYS A 55 7.12 -4.49 -7.61
CA LYS A 55 6.13 -4.34 -8.66
C LYS A 55 5.43 -5.66 -8.98
N ALA A 56 6.19 -6.73 -9.18
CA ALA A 56 5.61 -8.05 -9.45
C ALA A 56 4.67 -8.52 -8.33
N ILE A 57 5.09 -8.37 -7.06
CA ILE A 57 4.26 -8.72 -5.89
C ILE A 57 2.99 -7.87 -5.85
N VAL A 58 3.11 -6.55 -6.02
CA VAL A 58 1.97 -5.62 -5.98
C VAL A 58 0.97 -5.93 -7.09
N GLU A 59 1.45 -6.14 -8.33
CA GLU A 59 0.60 -6.43 -9.48
C GLU A 59 -0.14 -7.76 -9.31
N ASP A 60 0.52 -8.80 -8.78
CA ASP A 60 -0.13 -10.08 -8.48
C ASP A 60 -1.18 -9.95 -7.37
N MET A 61 -0.89 -9.19 -6.31
CA MET A 61 -1.86 -8.91 -5.24
C MET A 61 -3.08 -8.13 -5.76
N VAL A 62 -2.86 -7.13 -6.62
CA VAL A 62 -3.95 -6.36 -7.23
C VAL A 62 -4.80 -7.25 -8.15
N ARG A 63 -4.17 -8.13 -8.94
CA ARG A 63 -4.88 -9.07 -9.85
C ARG A 63 -5.73 -10.08 -9.09
N ALA A 64 -5.38 -10.42 -7.85
CA ALA A 64 -6.17 -11.32 -7.03
C ALA A 64 -7.50 -10.71 -6.53
N GLU A 65 -7.72 -9.40 -6.71
CA GLU A 65 -8.94 -8.67 -6.34
C GLU A 65 -9.37 -8.79 -4.86
N SER A 66 -8.52 -9.34 -4.00
CA SER A 66 -8.74 -9.52 -2.56
C SER A 66 -7.83 -8.63 -1.71
N HIS A 67 -6.98 -7.82 -2.35
CA HIS A 67 -6.00 -6.96 -1.70
C HIS A 67 -6.13 -5.49 -2.13
N ILE A 68 -6.07 -4.59 -1.16
CA ILE A 68 -5.88 -3.16 -1.39
C ILE A 68 -4.55 -2.74 -0.75
N ILE A 69 -3.72 -2.02 -1.49
CA ILE A 69 -2.42 -1.52 -1.02
C ILE A 69 -2.44 0.00 -1.12
N LEU A 70 -2.39 0.67 0.03
CA LEU A 70 -2.38 2.12 0.18
C LEU A 70 -0.93 2.57 0.37
N PHE A 71 -0.54 3.63 -0.32
CA PHE A 71 0.78 4.23 -0.18
C PHE A 71 0.67 5.68 0.28
N ILE A 72 1.38 6.03 1.34
CA ILE A 72 1.49 7.38 1.88
C ILE A 72 2.98 7.76 1.89
N GLY A 73 3.39 8.59 0.94
CA GLY A 73 4.72 9.18 0.90
C GLY A 73 4.70 10.59 1.46
N LEU A 74 5.31 10.80 2.63
CA LEU A 74 5.44 12.12 3.24
C LEU A 74 6.56 12.88 2.54
N ASP A 75 6.24 14.06 2.01
CA ASP A 75 7.20 14.92 1.29
C ASP A 75 8.50 15.11 2.08
N ASP A 76 9.60 14.62 1.52
CA ASP A 76 10.96 14.72 2.06
C ASP A 76 11.77 15.83 1.38
N GLY A 77 11.18 16.53 0.40
CA GLY A 77 11.80 17.58 -0.41
C GLY A 77 12.64 17.09 -1.59
N PHE A 78 12.77 15.77 -1.80
CA PHE A 78 13.66 15.20 -2.83
C PHE A 78 13.01 14.08 -3.65
N THR A 79 12.18 13.26 -3.03
CA THR A 79 11.59 12.05 -3.61
C THR A 79 10.26 12.37 -4.27
N ASP A 80 10.13 12.07 -5.56
CA ASP A 80 8.83 11.99 -6.20
C ASP A 80 8.13 10.68 -5.79
N PHE A 81 7.40 10.75 -4.68
CA PHE A 81 6.69 9.60 -4.11
C PHE A 81 5.58 9.06 -5.02
N ARG A 82 5.00 9.90 -5.89
CA ARG A 82 3.95 9.46 -6.81
C ARG A 82 4.58 8.63 -7.93
N LYS A 83 5.70 9.10 -8.49
CA LYS A 83 6.49 8.33 -9.44
C LYS A 83 7.02 7.03 -8.82
N LEU A 84 7.57 7.09 -7.60
CA LEU A 84 8.05 5.90 -6.89
C LEU A 84 6.94 4.87 -6.67
N ALA A 85 5.75 5.31 -6.27
CA ALA A 85 4.59 4.42 -6.12
C ALA A 85 4.16 3.77 -7.45
N ALA A 86 4.17 4.54 -8.54
CA ALA A 86 3.88 4.03 -9.87
C ALA A 86 4.92 3.01 -10.35
N GLU A 87 6.21 3.23 -10.07
CA GLU A 87 7.29 2.28 -10.37
C GLU A 87 7.11 0.97 -9.58
N MET A 88 6.59 1.03 -8.35
CA MET A 88 6.21 -0.13 -7.55
C MET A 88 4.88 -0.78 -7.97
N GLY A 89 4.21 -0.29 -9.02
CA GLY A 89 2.95 -0.85 -9.51
C GLY A 89 1.73 -0.49 -8.67
N ILE A 90 1.84 0.43 -7.72
CA ILE A 90 0.71 0.84 -6.89
C ILE A 90 -0.20 1.76 -7.72
N PRO A 91 -1.50 1.46 -7.86
CA PRO A 91 -2.40 2.31 -8.63
C PRO A 91 -2.53 3.71 -8.02
N ASP A 92 -2.50 4.75 -8.86
CA ASP A 92 -2.49 6.16 -8.41
C ASP A 92 -3.67 6.53 -7.47
N ARG A 93 -4.83 5.89 -7.67
CA ARG A 93 -6.01 6.03 -6.79
C ARG A 93 -5.79 5.60 -5.33
N TRP A 94 -4.67 4.94 -5.04
CA TRP A 94 -4.23 4.49 -3.73
C TRP A 94 -2.93 5.18 -3.25
N VAL A 95 -2.55 6.29 -3.88
CA VAL A 95 -1.35 7.05 -3.55
C VAL A 95 -1.69 8.42 -2.96
N LEU A 96 -1.27 8.64 -1.70
CA LEU A 96 -1.28 9.94 -1.04
C LEU A 96 0.16 10.45 -0.89
N THR A 97 0.38 11.70 -1.25
CA THR A 97 1.67 12.38 -1.13
C THR A 97 1.52 13.70 -0.37
N PRO A 98 1.11 13.67 0.92
CA PRO A 98 0.95 14.88 1.73
C PRO A 98 2.31 15.49 2.05
N LYS A 99 2.32 16.79 2.42
CA LYS A 99 3.51 17.41 3.01
C LYS A 99 3.79 16.80 4.38
N ASN A 100 5.03 16.95 4.83
CA ASN A 100 5.47 16.50 6.14
C ASN A 100 5.04 17.45 7.28
N THR A 101 3.76 17.81 7.33
CA THR A 101 3.16 18.54 8.44
C THR A 101 2.23 17.61 9.24
N ARG A 102 2.13 17.83 10.56
CA ARG A 102 1.27 17.01 11.43
C ARG A 102 -0.19 17.01 10.99
N SER A 103 -0.69 18.14 10.50
CA SER A 103 -2.07 18.28 10.03
C SER A 103 -2.33 17.48 8.76
N GLU A 104 -1.42 17.54 7.79
CA GLU A 104 -1.60 16.82 6.51
C GLU A 104 -1.39 15.32 6.67
N PHE A 105 -0.42 14.88 7.49
CA PHE A 105 -0.26 13.47 7.82
C PHE A 105 -1.53 12.89 8.47
N ARG A 106 -2.12 13.60 9.45
CA ARG A 106 -3.37 13.17 10.09
C ARG A 106 -4.52 13.13 9.09
N ALA A 107 -4.60 14.09 8.17
CA ALA A 107 -5.61 14.08 7.12
C ALA A 107 -5.45 12.86 6.20
N ALA A 108 -4.22 12.54 5.77
CA ALA A 108 -3.93 11.37 4.95
C ALA A 108 -4.29 10.05 5.67
N MET A 109 -3.90 9.92 6.94
CA MET A 109 -4.26 8.76 7.76
C MET A 109 -5.79 8.64 7.93
N ARG A 110 -6.50 9.75 8.11
CA ARG A 110 -7.98 9.74 8.18
C ARG A 110 -8.59 9.21 6.88
N VAL A 111 -8.10 9.66 5.73
CA VAL A 111 -8.57 9.19 4.41
C VAL A 111 -8.28 7.70 4.23
N ALA A 112 -7.08 7.25 4.61
CA ALA A 112 -6.71 5.83 4.59
C ALA A 112 -7.62 4.99 5.49
N SER A 113 -7.87 5.43 6.73
CA SER A 113 -8.76 4.74 7.68
C SER A 113 -10.20 4.67 7.17
N GLN A 114 -10.75 5.76 6.63
CA GLN A 114 -12.09 5.76 6.06
C GLN A 114 -12.22 4.80 4.89
N SER A 115 -11.16 4.70 4.06
CA SER A 115 -11.12 3.77 2.93
C SER A 115 -11.08 2.33 3.38
N ALA A 116 -10.29 2.03 4.42
CA ALA A 116 -10.24 0.70 5.03
C ALA A 116 -11.61 0.30 5.63
N VAL A 117 -12.29 1.23 6.31
CA VAL A 117 -13.63 0.99 6.86
C VAL A 117 -14.65 0.71 5.76
N ARG A 118 -14.63 1.45 4.64
CA ARG A 118 -15.53 1.15 3.50
C ARG A 118 -15.23 -0.23 2.91
N ALA A 119 -13.95 -0.56 2.75
CA ALA A 119 -13.53 -1.85 2.23
C ALA A 119 -13.92 -3.02 3.15
N SER A 120 -14.11 -2.80 4.46
CA SER A 120 -14.48 -3.85 5.40
C SER A 120 -15.99 -4.14 5.49
N GLN A 121 -16.86 -3.37 4.82
CA GLN A 121 -18.32 -3.55 4.83
C GLN A 121 -18.84 -4.76 4.02
N GLY A 122 -18.04 -5.83 3.93
CA GLY A 122 -18.36 -7.05 3.19
C GLY A 122 -17.86 -7.04 1.74
N ALA A 123 -18.22 -8.08 0.99
CA ALA A 123 -17.68 -8.35 -0.34
C ALA A 123 -17.95 -7.22 -1.35
N ALA A 124 -19.20 -6.76 -1.43
CA ALA A 124 -19.60 -5.68 -2.34
C ALA A 124 -18.90 -4.35 -2.00
N GLY A 125 -18.81 -4.01 -0.70
CA GLY A 125 -18.11 -2.82 -0.23
C GLY A 125 -16.62 -2.84 -0.56
N PHE A 126 -15.98 -4.01 -0.46
CA PHE A 126 -14.59 -4.18 -0.85
C PHE A 126 -14.36 -3.97 -2.34
N SER A 127 -15.11 -4.65 -3.20
CA SER A 127 -14.96 -4.52 -4.65
C SER A 127 -15.21 -3.08 -5.11
N GLN A 128 -16.22 -2.42 -4.53
CA GLN A 128 -16.48 -1.01 -4.80
C GLN A 128 -15.30 -0.13 -4.34
N ALA A 129 -14.80 -0.32 -3.12
CA ALA A 129 -13.67 0.44 -2.59
C ALA A 129 -12.41 0.25 -3.45
N ALA A 130 -12.08 -0.99 -3.83
CA ALA A 130 -10.94 -1.34 -4.68
C ALA A 130 -10.97 -0.61 -6.04
N ALA A 131 -12.18 -0.44 -6.61
CA ALA A 131 -12.41 0.31 -7.84
C ALA A 131 -12.31 1.83 -7.64
N THR A 132 -12.93 2.37 -6.58
CA THR A 132 -13.02 3.83 -6.37
C THR A 132 -11.76 4.47 -5.77
N GLY A 133 -10.89 3.70 -5.13
CA GLY A 133 -9.76 4.26 -4.39
C GLY A 133 -10.19 4.95 -3.09
N PHE A 134 -9.50 6.05 -2.74
CA PHE A 134 -9.77 6.82 -1.52
C PHE A 134 -11.18 7.42 -1.39
N GLY A 135 -12.02 7.33 -2.43
CA GLY A 135 -13.40 7.80 -2.41
C GLY A 135 -13.47 9.32 -2.36
N THR A 136 -13.48 9.94 -3.52
CA THR A 136 -13.94 11.33 -3.71
C THR A 136 -15.40 11.33 -4.10
#